data_AF-A0AAJ0DK72-F1
#
_entry.id   AF-A0AAJ0DK72-F1
#
_cell.length_a   1.000
_cell.length_b   1.000
_cell.length_c   1.000
_cell.angle_alpha   90.00
_cell.angle_beta   90.00
_cell.angle_gamma   90.00
#
_symmetry.space_group_name_H-M   'P 1'
#
loop_
_entity.id
_entity.type
_entity.pdbx_description
1 polymer ?
#
loop_
_entity_poly.entity_id
_entity_poly.type
_entity_poly.pdbx_seq_one_letter_code
_entity_poly.pdbx_strand_id
1 'polypeptide(L)'
;MPPPNPRPAASDEDSNGDEHKTSEEMKDRDPQAGANQRDSRQGEVKGEEQNGDQEQQTETPQPVGFFDKRLRHVRDEAVTKWCITTAVLMAFIIAVLSLYWGVFTKVDQNVGTLAIYVVDFDGQVAPYDRVQPVFGPTITRMAETALQERVHLGYQVHPPTKFNFDPVQVRQAVYDWDAWAAIIINANATALLRSAVHNGNASYDPMGACQLIYIDSRDDTNWYDFISPLIRPFMTEATAMVGTQWAQQVLQNASTNPALTRSALQAPQALSPAIGFSEYNLRPFYP
;
A
#
# COMPACT_ATOMS: atom_id res chain seq x y z
N MET A 1 3.00 35.66 48.20
CA MET A 1 2.58 36.83 47.41
C MET A 1 2.46 36.42 45.95
N PRO A 2 1.26 36.13 45.44
CA PRO A 2 1.01 35.85 44.03
C PRO A 2 0.59 37.12 43.26
N PRO A 3 0.94 37.29 41.98
CA PRO A 3 0.35 38.32 41.15
C PRO A 3 -1.03 37.90 40.57
N PRO A 4 -1.90 38.86 40.23
CA PRO A 4 -3.33 38.62 40.02
C PRO A 4 -3.69 38.28 38.57
N ASN A 5 -4.82 37.59 38.45
CA ASN A 5 -5.52 37.24 37.22
C ASN A 5 -6.38 38.45 36.73
N PRO A 6 -6.36 38.83 35.45
CA PRO A 6 -7.42 39.67 34.89
C PRO A 6 -8.57 38.82 34.32
N ARG A 7 -9.77 39.10 34.83
CA ARG A 7 -11.09 38.61 34.36
C ARG A 7 -11.69 39.58 33.31
N PRO A 8 -12.80 39.19 32.64
CA PRO A 8 -13.13 39.54 31.26
C PRO A 8 -14.07 40.73 31.10
N ALA A 9 -14.22 41.20 29.86
CA ALA A 9 -15.32 42.02 29.35
C ALA A 9 -15.79 41.29 28.06
N ALA A 10 -17.03 40.81 27.88
CA ALA A 10 -18.34 41.51 27.91
C ALA A 10 -18.27 42.81 27.10
N SER A 11 -19.09 43.07 26.09
CA SER A 11 -20.51 42.75 25.92
C SER A 11 -20.91 43.17 24.50
N ASP A 12 -21.94 42.50 23.98
CA ASP A 12 -23.07 43.05 23.22
C ASP A 12 -22.75 43.69 21.84
N GLU A 13 -23.59 43.62 20.80
CA GLU A 13 -25.04 43.60 20.78
C GLU A 13 -25.49 43.30 19.32
N ASP A 14 -26.57 42.53 19.20
CA ASP A 14 -27.69 42.67 18.25
C ASP A 14 -27.48 43.06 16.78
N SER A 15 -28.11 42.30 15.89
CA SER A 15 -29.48 42.65 15.43
C SER A 15 -29.89 41.88 14.17
N ASN A 16 -31.14 41.36 14.21
CA ASN A 16 -32.09 41.10 13.12
C ASN A 16 -31.62 40.31 11.87
N GLY A 17 -32.28 39.22 11.47
CA GLY A 17 -33.73 39.01 11.47
C GLY A 17 -34.27 39.35 10.08
N ASP A 18 -34.69 38.34 9.32
CA ASP A 18 -36.04 38.34 8.75
C ASP A 18 -36.42 37.00 8.11
N GLU A 19 -37.61 36.57 8.50
CA GLU A 19 -38.42 35.54 7.89
C GLU A 19 -38.93 36.03 6.53
N HIS A 20 -39.12 35.13 5.55
CA HIS A 20 -40.43 35.03 4.92
C HIS A 20 -40.59 33.76 4.08
N LYS A 21 -41.69 33.09 4.35
CA LYS A 21 -42.30 32.00 3.59
C LYS A 21 -43.57 32.59 2.97
N THR A 22 -43.73 32.56 1.65
CA THR A 22 -45.06 32.62 1.02
C THR A 22 -45.04 32.06 -0.40
N SER A 23 -46.11 31.36 -0.72
CA SER A 23 -46.36 30.55 -1.92
C SER A 23 -47.03 31.35 -3.04
N GLU A 24 -46.92 30.79 -4.26
CA GLU A 24 -47.81 30.91 -5.45
C GLU A 24 -48.03 32.28 -6.10
N GLU A 25 -47.66 32.44 -7.39
CA GLU A 25 -48.61 32.39 -8.52
C GLU A 25 -47.88 32.42 -9.88
N MET A 26 -48.66 32.10 -10.90
CA MET A 26 -48.44 31.67 -12.27
C MET A 26 -47.95 32.78 -13.24
N LYS A 27 -47.34 32.34 -14.36
CA LYS A 27 -47.62 32.78 -15.75
C LYS A 27 -46.56 33.61 -16.52
N ASP A 28 -46.26 33.10 -17.73
CA ASP A 28 -45.85 33.76 -18.98
C ASP A 28 -44.37 34.11 -19.27
N ARG A 29 -43.96 33.69 -20.50
CA ARG A 29 -43.01 34.26 -21.49
C ARG A 29 -41.60 33.66 -21.67
N ASP A 30 -41.51 32.84 -22.72
CA ASP A 30 -40.59 32.83 -23.88
C ASP A 30 -39.17 33.45 -23.79
N PRO A 31 -38.17 32.74 -24.37
CA PRO A 31 -36.98 33.32 -24.98
C PRO A 31 -37.13 33.50 -26.52
N GLN A 32 -36.68 34.67 -27.01
CA GLN A 32 -36.41 35.06 -28.41
C GLN A 32 -35.59 33.99 -29.17
N ALA A 33 -35.85 33.63 -30.43
CA ALA A 33 -36.16 34.37 -31.67
C ALA A 33 -34.97 35.16 -32.27
N GLY A 34 -34.34 34.57 -33.29
CA GLY A 34 -33.86 35.25 -34.50
C GLY A 34 -34.26 34.36 -35.69
N ALA A 35 -35.35 34.63 -36.42
CA ALA A 35 -35.49 35.62 -37.50
C ALA A 35 -34.35 35.46 -38.55
N ASN A 36 -34.62 35.07 -39.79
CA ASN A 36 -35.38 35.91 -40.70
C ASN A 36 -36.09 35.12 -41.82
N GLN A 37 -37.14 35.75 -42.34
CA GLN A 37 -38.31 35.15 -42.97
C GLN A 37 -38.54 35.77 -44.35
N ARG A 38 -38.96 34.92 -45.33
CA ARG A 38 -39.82 35.24 -46.51
C ARG A 38 -39.25 36.24 -47.53
N ASP A 39 -39.70 36.35 -48.77
CA ASP A 39 -40.57 35.62 -49.73
C ASP A 39 -40.71 36.65 -50.87
N SER A 40 -40.79 36.22 -52.13
CA SER A 40 -41.61 36.83 -53.19
C SER A 40 -41.11 36.54 -54.62
N ARG A 41 -42.08 36.03 -55.42
CA ARG A 41 -42.37 36.34 -56.84
C ARG A 41 -41.43 35.76 -57.89
N GLN A 42 -41.84 35.51 -59.14
CA GLN A 42 -43.08 35.17 -59.86
C GLN A 42 -42.56 34.88 -61.29
N GLY A 43 -43.27 34.05 -62.07
CA GLY A 43 -42.74 33.35 -63.24
C GLY A 43 -42.26 34.17 -64.45
N GLU A 44 -41.53 33.51 -65.35
CA GLU A 44 -41.75 33.60 -66.80
C GLU A 44 -41.11 32.41 -67.55
N VAL A 45 -41.74 32.02 -68.65
CA VAL A 45 -41.50 30.82 -69.48
C VAL A 45 -40.61 31.14 -70.67
N LYS A 46 -39.70 30.22 -71.05
CA LYS A 46 -39.13 29.93 -72.40
C LYS A 46 -38.37 28.60 -72.24
N GLY A 47 -38.56 27.51 -72.98
CA GLY A 47 -38.90 27.32 -74.39
C GLY A 47 -37.70 26.67 -75.07
N GLU A 48 -37.86 25.43 -75.57
CA GLU A 48 -36.96 24.63 -76.45
C GLU A 48 -35.74 23.98 -75.74
N GLU A 49 -35.38 22.71 -75.91
CA GLU A 49 -35.53 21.77 -77.04
C GLU A 49 -35.40 20.30 -76.57
N GLN A 50 -36.03 19.39 -77.30
CA GLN A 50 -36.02 17.94 -77.10
C GLN A 50 -34.66 17.32 -77.43
N ASN A 51 -34.18 16.35 -76.64
CA ASN A 51 -33.73 15.06 -77.18
C ASN A 51 -33.69 14.00 -76.08
N GLY A 52 -34.31 12.86 -76.34
CA GLY A 52 -34.42 11.75 -75.40
C GLY A 52 -33.13 10.95 -75.26
N ASP A 53 -32.95 10.30 -74.10
CA ASP A 53 -32.64 8.87 -74.03
C ASP A 53 -32.70 8.35 -72.58
N GLN A 54 -33.61 7.39 -72.38
CA GLN A 54 -33.62 6.30 -71.40
C GLN A 54 -33.72 6.63 -69.89
N GLU A 55 -34.96 6.59 -69.40
CA GLU A 55 -35.30 6.27 -68.01
C GLU A 55 -34.79 4.86 -67.65
N GLN A 56 -33.72 4.77 -66.84
CA GLN A 56 -33.51 3.59 -66.00
C GLN A 56 -34.31 3.75 -64.71
N GLN A 57 -35.43 3.04 -64.66
CA GLN A 57 -36.23 2.81 -63.46
C GLN A 57 -35.33 2.43 -62.28
N THR A 58 -35.20 3.35 -61.32
CA THR A 58 -34.61 3.03 -60.02
C THR A 58 -35.73 2.48 -59.14
N GLU A 59 -36.00 1.17 -59.24
CA GLU A 59 -36.94 0.51 -58.34
C GLU A 59 -36.43 0.62 -56.89
N THR A 60 -37.20 1.27 -56.02
CA THR A 60 -36.99 1.27 -54.58
C THR A 60 -37.04 -0.17 -54.05
N PRO A 61 -36.02 -0.67 -53.33
CA PRO A 61 -36.00 -2.06 -52.89
C PRO A 61 -37.12 -2.32 -51.88
N GLN A 62 -37.99 -3.29 -52.19
CA GLN A 62 -39.07 -3.70 -51.29
C GLN A 62 -38.54 -4.30 -49.98
N PRO A 63 -39.16 -4.03 -48.82
CA PRO A 63 -38.74 -4.56 -47.53
C PRO A 63 -38.95 -6.07 -47.50
N VAL A 64 -37.86 -6.82 -47.61
CA VAL A 64 -37.84 -8.29 -47.50
C VAL A 64 -37.45 -8.72 -46.09
N GLY A 65 -37.99 -9.86 -45.63
CA GLY A 65 -37.70 -10.41 -44.31
C GLY A 65 -36.24 -10.88 -44.17
N PHE A 66 -35.72 -10.89 -42.94
CA PHE A 66 -34.32 -11.19 -42.60
C PHE A 66 -33.80 -12.56 -43.10
N PHE A 67 -34.70 -13.49 -43.46
CA PHE A 67 -34.38 -14.82 -43.96
C PHE A 67 -34.61 -15.00 -45.47
N ASP A 68 -34.81 -13.93 -46.25
CA ASP A 68 -34.93 -14.02 -47.71
C ASP A 68 -33.61 -14.52 -48.33
N LYS A 69 -33.71 -15.43 -49.32
CA LYS A 69 -32.56 -16.02 -50.03
C LYS A 69 -31.66 -14.96 -50.66
N ARG A 70 -32.21 -13.79 -51.02
CA ARG A 70 -31.46 -12.67 -51.61
C ARG A 70 -30.49 -11.98 -50.64
N LEU A 71 -30.72 -12.10 -49.32
CA LEU A 71 -29.85 -11.54 -48.26
C LEU A 71 -28.82 -12.55 -47.72
N ARG A 72 -28.79 -13.80 -48.23
CA ARG A 72 -27.83 -14.84 -47.77
C ARG A 72 -26.38 -14.40 -47.86
N HIS A 73 -26.01 -13.71 -48.95
CA HIS A 73 -24.63 -13.24 -49.15
C HIS A 73 -24.22 -12.21 -48.09
N VAL A 74 -25.10 -11.24 -47.80
CA VAL A 74 -24.87 -10.21 -46.78
C VAL A 74 -24.82 -10.83 -45.37
N ARG A 75 -25.69 -11.80 -45.08
CA ARG A 75 -25.69 -12.50 -43.79
C ARG A 75 -24.43 -13.34 -43.60
N ASP A 76 -23.99 -14.07 -44.62
CA ASP A 76 -22.77 -14.87 -44.53
C ASP A 76 -21.54 -13.98 -44.34
N GLU A 77 -21.47 -12.82 -45.00
CA GLU A 77 -20.39 -11.86 -44.79
C GLU A 77 -20.43 -11.23 -43.38
N ALA A 78 -21.61 -10.87 -42.89
CA ALA A 78 -21.81 -10.32 -41.55
C ALA A 78 -21.48 -11.34 -40.45
N VAL A 79 -21.95 -12.59 -40.58
CA VAL A 79 -21.63 -13.69 -39.66
C VAL A 79 -20.15 -14.03 -39.71
N THR A 80 -19.54 -14.02 -40.90
CA THR A 80 -18.09 -14.26 -41.04
C THR A 80 -17.30 -13.16 -40.34
N LYS A 81 -17.61 -11.88 -40.55
CA LYS A 81 -16.97 -10.77 -39.86
C LYS A 81 -17.17 -10.85 -38.35
N TRP A 82 -18.39 -11.15 -37.89
CA TRP A 82 -18.71 -11.31 -36.46
C TRP A 82 -17.96 -12.50 -35.81
N CYS A 83 -17.90 -13.65 -36.48
CA CYS A 83 -17.13 -14.81 -36.01
C CYS A 83 -15.64 -14.49 -35.95
N ILE A 84 -15.08 -13.83 -36.97
CA ILE A 84 -13.67 -13.44 -36.98
C ILE A 84 -13.38 -12.47 -35.83
N THR A 85 -14.20 -11.42 -35.64
CA THR A 85 -13.99 -10.48 -34.54
C THR A 85 -14.11 -11.15 -33.17
N THR A 86 -15.06 -12.07 -33.01
CA THR A 86 -15.26 -12.82 -31.76
C THR A 86 -14.10 -13.78 -31.51
N ALA A 87 -13.63 -14.48 -32.54
CA ALA A 87 -12.49 -15.40 -32.44
C ALA A 87 -11.19 -14.66 -32.11
N VAL A 88 -10.95 -13.50 -32.72
CA VAL A 88 -9.81 -12.64 -32.40
C VAL A 88 -9.88 -12.14 -30.96
N LEU A 89 -11.06 -11.70 -30.49
CA LEU A 89 -11.25 -11.29 -29.10
C LEU A 89 -11.01 -12.45 -28.11
N MET A 90 -11.54 -13.64 -28.40
CA MET A 90 -11.33 -14.84 -27.58
C MET A 90 -9.85 -15.23 -27.53
N ALA A 91 -9.16 -15.22 -28.67
CA ALA A 91 -7.73 -15.50 -28.73
C ALA A 91 -6.91 -14.47 -27.93
N PHE A 92 -7.27 -13.19 -28.01
CA PHE A 92 -6.63 -12.13 -27.22
C PHE A 92 -6.83 -12.32 -25.71
N ILE A 93 -8.05 -12.64 -25.27
CA ILE A 93 -8.35 -12.93 -23.85
C ILE A 93 -7.54 -14.12 -23.35
N ILE A 94 -7.49 -15.23 -24.12
CA ILE A 94 -6.72 -16.42 -23.76
C ILE A 94 -5.21 -16.10 -23.72
N ALA A 95 -4.70 -15.28 -24.63
CA ALA A 95 -3.30 -14.87 -24.64
C ALA A 95 -2.92 -14.07 -23.39
N VAL A 96 -3.74 -13.08 -23.02
CA VAL A 96 -3.52 -12.28 -21.78
C VAL A 96 -3.62 -13.16 -20.55
N LEU A 97 -4.59 -14.08 -20.49
CA LEU A 97 -4.75 -14.99 -19.36
C LEU A 97 -3.58 -15.97 -19.26
N SER A 98 -3.05 -16.45 -20.38
CA SER A 98 -1.85 -17.30 -20.39
C SER A 98 -0.62 -16.55 -19.87
N LEU A 99 -0.50 -15.27 -20.20
CA LEU A 99 0.57 -14.41 -19.67
C LEU A 99 0.41 -14.16 -18.16
N TYR A 100 -0.81 -13.93 -17.69
CA TYR A 100 -1.13 -13.80 -16.26
C TYR A 100 -0.58 -14.99 -15.47
N TRP A 101 -0.97 -16.21 -15.84
CA TRP A 101 -0.49 -17.42 -15.14
C TRP A 101 1.02 -17.61 -15.28
N GLY A 102 1.60 -17.27 -16.45
CA GLY A 102 3.04 -17.36 -16.69
C GLY A 102 3.86 -16.51 -15.72
N VAL A 103 3.41 -15.30 -15.40
CA VAL A 103 4.10 -14.41 -14.44
C VAL A 103 4.09 -14.98 -13.03
N PHE A 104 2.99 -15.60 -12.60
CA PHE A 104 2.88 -16.17 -11.25
C PHE A 104 3.78 -17.40 -11.00
N THR A 105 4.17 -18.14 -12.05
CA THR A 105 4.98 -19.36 -11.89
C THR A 105 6.37 -19.14 -11.27
N LYS A 106 6.90 -17.90 -11.32
CA LYS A 106 8.25 -17.57 -10.85
C LYS A 106 8.25 -16.71 -9.59
N VAL A 107 7.08 -16.47 -8.99
CA VAL A 107 6.96 -15.57 -7.84
C VAL A 107 7.81 -16.10 -6.67
N ASP A 108 7.66 -17.37 -6.29
CA ASP A 108 8.45 -17.98 -5.20
C ASP A 108 9.97 -17.81 -5.36
N GLN A 109 10.47 -17.82 -6.60
CA GLN A 109 11.89 -17.66 -6.89
C GLN A 109 12.34 -16.19 -6.83
N ASN A 110 11.42 -15.26 -7.08
CA ASN A 110 11.71 -13.83 -7.12
C ASN A 110 11.48 -13.14 -5.77
N VAL A 111 10.72 -13.72 -4.85
CA VAL A 111 10.51 -13.15 -3.50
C VAL A 111 11.83 -12.95 -2.75
N GLY A 112 12.83 -13.80 -2.99
CA GLY A 112 14.20 -13.63 -2.47
C GLY A 112 14.95 -12.39 -2.97
N THR A 113 14.45 -11.71 -4.01
CA THR A 113 15.01 -10.44 -4.49
C THR A 113 14.50 -9.23 -3.71
N LEU A 114 13.44 -9.39 -2.90
CA LEU A 114 12.90 -8.34 -2.05
C LEU A 114 13.89 -8.06 -0.91
N ALA A 115 14.70 -7.02 -1.08
CA ALA A 115 15.75 -6.66 -0.13
C ALA A 115 15.16 -6.17 1.20
N ILE A 116 15.54 -6.83 2.30
CA ILE A 116 15.19 -6.45 3.67
C ILE A 116 16.47 -6.14 4.42
N TYR A 117 16.61 -4.91 4.91
CA TYR A 117 17.81 -4.53 5.63
C TYR A 117 17.73 -4.97 7.08
N VAL A 118 18.83 -5.51 7.61
CA VAL A 118 18.97 -5.80 9.04
C VAL A 118 20.17 -4.98 9.52
N VAL A 119 19.91 -4.03 10.41
CA VAL A 119 20.93 -3.10 10.90
C VAL A 119 21.01 -3.20 12.41
N ASP A 120 22.18 -3.64 12.88
CA ASP A 120 22.43 -3.87 14.30
C ASP A 120 23.16 -2.69 14.94
N PHE A 121 22.45 -1.86 15.70
CA PHE A 121 23.07 -0.79 16.49
C PHE A 121 23.41 -1.23 17.92
N ASP A 122 22.98 -2.42 18.36
CA ASP A 122 23.04 -2.89 19.75
C ASP A 122 24.49 -2.94 20.24
N GLY A 123 24.80 -2.17 21.28
CA GLY A 123 26.15 -2.13 21.84
C GLY A 123 27.22 -1.52 20.91
N GLN A 124 26.83 -0.86 19.82
CA GLN A 124 27.76 -0.26 18.84
C GLN A 124 27.72 1.28 18.79
N VAL A 125 26.72 1.90 19.45
CA VAL A 125 26.55 3.36 19.49
C VAL A 125 26.70 3.86 20.93
N ALA A 126 27.44 4.95 21.11
CA ALA A 126 27.54 5.62 22.40
C ALA A 126 26.14 6.09 22.89
N PRO A 127 25.82 5.99 24.20
CA PRO A 127 26.69 5.60 25.33
C PRO A 127 26.72 4.08 25.65
N TYR A 128 26.22 3.22 24.75
CA TYR A 128 26.04 1.79 24.99
C TYR A 128 27.13 0.91 24.39
N ASP A 129 28.17 1.52 23.81
CA ASP A 129 29.33 0.90 23.14
C ASP A 129 30.18 -0.04 24.02
N ARG A 130 29.91 -0.07 25.33
CA ARG A 130 30.63 -0.89 26.32
C ARG A 130 29.86 -2.14 26.76
N VAL A 131 28.65 -2.34 26.25
CA VAL A 131 27.81 -3.49 26.62
C VAL A 131 27.94 -4.57 25.57
N GLN A 132 28.27 -5.80 25.98
CA GLN A 132 28.31 -6.94 25.07
C GLN A 132 26.91 -7.20 24.49
N PRO A 133 26.70 -7.05 23.17
CA PRO A 133 25.38 -7.23 22.56
C PRO A 133 24.97 -8.71 22.60
N VAL A 134 23.71 -8.96 22.92
CA VAL A 134 23.08 -10.29 22.93
C VAL A 134 22.16 -10.44 21.72
N PHE A 135 21.54 -9.35 21.28
CA PHE A 135 20.49 -9.39 20.27
C PHE A 135 21.03 -9.31 18.86
N GLY A 136 21.91 -8.34 18.63
CA GLY A 136 22.55 -8.10 17.34
C GLY A 136 23.03 -9.37 16.65
N PRO A 137 23.99 -10.10 17.23
CA PRO A 137 24.53 -11.33 16.64
C PRO A 137 23.51 -12.45 16.43
N THR A 138 22.46 -12.49 17.24
CA THR A 138 21.44 -13.54 17.17
C THR A 138 20.50 -13.30 15.99
N ILE A 139 20.03 -12.06 15.83
CA ILE A 139 19.13 -11.66 14.74
C ILE A 139 19.88 -11.65 13.41
N THR A 140 21.14 -11.20 13.37
CA THR A 140 21.93 -11.24 12.12
C THR A 140 22.20 -12.67 11.67
N ARG A 141 22.55 -13.59 12.57
CA ARG A 141 22.71 -15.02 12.24
C ARG A 141 21.41 -15.66 11.78
N MET A 142 20.29 -15.29 12.40
CA MET A 142 18.97 -15.76 11.96
C MET A 142 18.65 -15.28 10.55
N ALA A 143 18.94 -14.01 10.22
CA ALA A 143 18.77 -13.47 8.89
C ALA A 143 19.64 -14.23 7.85
N GLU A 144 20.88 -14.56 8.20
CA GLU A 144 21.76 -15.39 7.36
C GLU A 144 21.23 -16.83 7.17
N THR A 145 20.62 -17.42 8.20
CA THR A 145 20.05 -18.76 8.14
C THR A 145 18.77 -18.79 7.29
N ALA A 146 17.95 -17.74 7.37
CA ALA A 146 16.73 -17.61 6.58
C ALA A 146 17.01 -17.57 5.07
N LEU A 147 18.19 -17.09 4.64
CA LEU A 147 18.61 -17.13 3.23
C LEU A 147 18.82 -18.55 2.68
N GLN A 148 18.87 -19.57 3.53
CA GLN A 148 19.03 -20.97 3.13
C GLN A 148 17.68 -21.66 2.87
N GLU A 149 16.57 -21.03 3.26
CA GLU A 149 15.24 -21.57 3.03
C GLU A 149 14.87 -21.52 1.54
N ARG A 150 13.91 -22.36 1.12
CA ARG A 150 13.49 -22.39 -0.29
C ARG A 150 12.72 -21.13 -0.70
N VAL A 151 11.92 -20.58 0.21
CA VAL A 151 11.15 -19.36 0.03
C VAL A 151 11.59 -18.42 1.14
N HIS A 152 12.32 -17.38 0.77
CA HIS A 152 12.91 -16.46 1.73
C HIS A 152 12.83 -15.03 1.21
N LEU A 153 12.92 -14.06 2.12
CA LEU A 153 13.16 -12.66 1.76
C LEU A 153 14.65 -12.43 1.54
N GLY A 154 14.99 -11.40 0.78
CA GLY A 154 16.37 -11.01 0.50
C GLY A 154 17.01 -10.28 1.67
N TYR A 155 17.23 -10.95 2.80
CA TYR A 155 17.87 -10.35 3.97
C TYR A 155 19.29 -9.87 3.67
N GLN A 156 19.57 -8.60 3.99
CA GLN A 156 20.89 -7.98 3.83
C GLN A 156 21.30 -7.34 5.15
N VAL A 157 22.35 -7.89 5.75
CA VAL A 157 22.91 -7.34 7.00
C VAL A 157 23.85 -6.20 6.65
N HIS A 158 23.62 -5.03 7.24
CA HIS A 158 24.46 -3.86 7.06
C HIS A 158 24.97 -3.34 8.41
N PRO A 159 26.25 -2.91 8.48
CA PRO A 159 26.78 -2.31 9.68
C PRO A 159 26.18 -0.89 9.89
N PRO A 160 26.03 -0.43 11.15
CA PRO A 160 25.60 0.94 11.48
C PRO A 160 26.43 2.04 10.82
N THR A 161 27.71 1.76 10.54
CA THR A 161 28.63 2.69 9.89
C THR A 161 28.14 3.13 8.51
N LYS A 162 27.42 2.27 7.78
CA LYS A 162 26.81 2.61 6.48
C LYS A 162 25.79 3.74 6.61
N PHE A 163 25.16 3.87 7.78
CA PHE A 163 24.09 4.82 8.07
C PHE A 163 24.53 5.89 9.08
N ASN A 164 25.85 6.13 9.20
CA ASN A 164 26.43 7.10 10.12
C ASN A 164 25.95 6.94 11.58
N PHE A 165 25.68 5.70 12.01
CA PHE A 165 25.15 5.38 13.34
C PHE A 165 23.79 6.02 13.67
N ASP A 166 23.01 6.40 12.64
CA ASP A 166 21.69 7.01 12.79
C ASP A 166 20.58 6.07 12.27
N PRO A 167 19.65 5.63 13.13
CA PRO A 167 18.51 4.81 12.69
C PRO A 167 17.56 5.56 11.74
N VAL A 168 17.55 6.90 11.75
CA VAL A 168 16.75 7.70 10.80
C VAL A 168 17.26 7.51 9.37
N GLN A 169 18.58 7.36 9.17
CA GLN A 169 19.13 7.09 7.83
C GLN A 169 18.72 5.70 7.31
N VAL A 170 18.52 4.72 8.19
CA VAL A 170 17.97 3.43 7.80
C VAL A 170 16.51 3.58 7.36
N ARG A 171 15.71 4.36 8.09
CA ARG A 171 14.33 4.68 7.69
C ARG A 171 14.29 5.43 6.36
N GLN A 172 15.22 6.36 6.15
CA GLN A 172 15.36 7.09 4.90
C GLN A 172 15.69 6.16 3.74
N ALA A 173 16.56 5.16 3.92
CA ALA A 173 16.85 4.17 2.88
C ALA A 173 15.60 3.35 2.47
N VAL A 174 14.73 3.00 3.43
CA VAL A 174 13.42 2.37 3.11
C VAL A 174 12.52 3.35 2.37
N TYR A 175 12.51 4.62 2.78
CA TYR A 175 11.75 5.69 2.13
C TYR A 175 12.17 5.93 0.68
N ASP A 176 13.48 5.91 0.41
CA ASP A 176 14.09 6.11 -0.91
C ASP A 176 14.08 4.83 -1.78
N TRP A 177 13.40 3.77 -1.31
CA TRP A 177 13.20 2.50 -2.00
C TRP A 177 14.43 1.61 -2.18
N ASP A 178 15.52 1.87 -1.46
CA ASP A 178 16.72 1.02 -1.44
C ASP A 178 16.46 -0.36 -0.84
N ALA A 179 15.44 -0.47 0.01
CA ALA A 179 14.93 -1.71 0.59
C ALA A 179 13.39 -1.70 0.64
N TRP A 180 12.79 -2.89 0.73
CA TRP A 180 11.34 -3.05 0.92
C TRP A 180 10.92 -2.87 2.38
N ALA A 181 11.77 -3.30 3.31
CA ALA A 181 11.63 -3.06 4.74
C ALA A 181 13.01 -3.07 5.41
N ALA A 182 13.07 -2.58 6.64
CA ALA A 182 14.27 -2.66 7.47
C ALA A 182 13.94 -3.09 8.90
N ILE A 183 14.77 -3.97 9.46
CA ILE A 183 14.80 -4.35 10.85
C ILE A 183 15.94 -3.59 11.50
N ILE A 184 15.60 -2.68 12.41
CA ILE A 184 16.54 -1.87 13.18
C ILE A 184 16.59 -2.45 14.58
N ILE A 185 17.78 -2.87 15.02
CA ILE A 185 18.02 -3.26 16.41
C ILE A 185 18.53 -2.03 17.13
N ASN A 186 17.84 -1.58 18.17
CA ASN A 186 18.15 -0.32 18.84
C ASN A 186 19.47 -0.42 19.63
N ALA A 187 20.21 0.69 19.68
CA ALA A 187 21.53 0.73 20.32
C ALA A 187 21.53 0.41 21.82
N ASN A 188 20.43 0.74 22.49
CA ASN A 188 20.24 0.57 23.93
C ASN A 188 19.57 -0.76 24.30
N ALA A 189 19.27 -1.63 23.34
CA ALA A 189 18.44 -2.79 23.57
C ALA A 189 19.05 -3.72 24.65
N THR A 190 20.26 -4.24 24.46
CA THR A 190 20.85 -5.17 25.44
C THR A 190 21.11 -4.48 26.78
N ALA A 191 21.51 -3.20 26.76
CA ALA A 191 21.77 -2.43 27.96
C ALA A 191 20.51 -2.24 28.82
N LEU A 192 19.38 -1.88 28.21
CA LEU A 192 18.10 -1.73 28.89
C LEU A 192 17.59 -3.07 29.41
N LEU A 193 17.71 -4.15 28.64
CA LEU A 193 17.30 -5.48 29.09
C LEU A 193 18.09 -5.93 30.32
N ARG A 194 19.43 -5.80 30.29
CA ARG A 194 20.30 -6.14 31.42
C ARG A 194 19.98 -5.31 32.64
N SER A 195 19.78 -4.00 32.45
CA SER A 195 19.38 -3.09 33.53
C SER A 195 18.02 -3.49 34.12
N ALA A 196 17.05 -3.87 33.29
CA ALA A 196 15.73 -4.27 33.74
C ALA A 196 15.77 -5.52 34.62
N VAL A 197 16.54 -6.54 34.24
CA VAL A 197 16.70 -7.76 35.03
C VAL A 197 17.51 -7.52 36.30
N HIS A 198 18.57 -6.70 36.24
CA HIS A 198 19.42 -6.45 37.41
C HIS A 198 18.72 -5.59 38.47
N ASN A 199 18.00 -4.55 38.03
CA ASN A 199 17.38 -3.55 38.89
C ASN A 199 15.90 -3.82 39.18
N GLY A 200 15.28 -4.81 38.51
CA GLY A 200 13.86 -5.10 38.65
C GLY A 200 12.96 -4.00 38.08
N ASN A 201 13.31 -3.47 36.91
CA ASN A 201 12.54 -2.40 36.28
C ASN A 201 11.23 -2.93 35.67
N ALA A 202 10.14 -2.83 36.41
CA ALA A 202 8.80 -3.20 35.95
C ALA A 202 8.30 -2.38 34.75
N SER A 203 8.87 -1.20 34.50
CA SER A 203 8.53 -0.33 33.36
C SER A 203 9.33 -0.62 32.09
N TYR A 204 10.13 -1.69 32.05
CA TYR A 204 10.81 -2.12 30.83
C TYR A 204 9.80 -2.55 29.76
N ASP A 205 9.94 -1.99 28.56
CA ASP A 205 9.13 -2.32 27.39
C ASP A 205 9.95 -3.16 26.38
N PRO A 206 9.60 -4.44 26.18
CA PRO A 206 10.26 -5.29 25.17
C PRO A 206 10.12 -4.77 23.73
N MET A 207 9.02 -4.07 23.40
CA MET A 207 8.78 -3.56 22.04
C MET A 207 9.78 -2.47 21.63
N GLY A 208 10.45 -1.85 22.60
CA GLY A 208 11.49 -0.86 22.37
C GLY A 208 12.85 -1.45 21.96
N ALA A 209 13.01 -2.77 21.87
CA ALA A 209 14.29 -3.40 21.53
C ALA A 209 14.58 -3.37 20.01
N CYS A 210 13.58 -3.71 19.19
CA CYS A 210 13.72 -3.77 17.74
C CYS A 210 12.59 -2.99 17.06
N GLN A 211 12.85 -2.55 15.83
CA GLN A 211 11.87 -1.84 15.01
C GLN A 211 11.81 -2.46 13.62
N LEU A 212 10.60 -2.74 13.15
CA LEU A 212 10.34 -3.05 11.75
C LEU A 212 9.86 -1.77 11.06
N ILE A 213 10.60 -1.32 10.06
CA ILE A 213 10.29 -0.15 9.23
C ILE A 213 9.85 -0.64 7.86
N TYR A 214 8.69 -0.18 7.39
CA TYR A 214 8.18 -0.56 6.07
C TYR A 214 7.29 0.52 5.45
N ILE A 215 6.91 0.30 4.19
CA ILE A 215 5.97 1.15 3.45
C ILE A 215 5.01 0.23 2.70
N ASP A 216 3.73 0.24 3.07
CA ASP A 216 2.69 -0.55 2.37
C ASP A 216 2.19 0.16 1.11
N SER A 217 2.13 1.48 1.08
CA SER A 217 1.68 2.26 -0.09
C SER A 217 2.59 2.21 -1.32
N ARG A 218 3.77 1.59 -1.19
CA ARG A 218 4.65 1.33 -2.35
C ARG A 218 3.98 0.32 -3.29
N ASP A 219 3.45 -0.75 -2.72
CA ASP A 219 2.73 -1.82 -3.39
C ASP A 219 2.02 -2.65 -2.30
N ASP A 220 0.70 -2.47 -2.19
CA ASP A 220 -0.09 -3.10 -1.13
C ASP A 220 -0.09 -4.62 -1.27
N THR A 221 -0.24 -5.09 -2.50
CA THR A 221 -0.32 -6.50 -2.88
C THR A 221 1.00 -7.17 -2.55
N ASN A 222 2.13 -6.55 -2.91
CA ASN A 222 3.43 -7.13 -2.59
C ASN A 222 3.71 -7.19 -1.07
N TRP A 223 3.29 -6.15 -0.34
CA TRP A 223 3.43 -6.15 1.12
C TRP A 223 2.58 -7.23 1.79
N TYR A 224 1.27 -7.27 1.48
CA TYR A 224 0.34 -8.17 2.16
C TYR A 224 0.44 -9.63 1.70
N ASP A 225 0.72 -9.88 0.43
CA ASP A 225 0.74 -11.25 -0.11
C ASP A 225 2.12 -11.92 -0.04
N PHE A 226 3.22 -11.15 -0.05
CA PHE A 226 4.58 -11.73 -0.10
C PHE A 226 5.48 -11.36 1.08
N ILE A 227 5.54 -10.09 1.49
CA ILE A 227 6.51 -9.67 2.53
C ILE A 227 6.00 -9.97 3.94
N SER A 228 4.80 -9.49 4.28
CA SER A 228 4.15 -9.66 5.58
C SER A 228 4.09 -11.11 6.07
N PRO A 229 3.65 -12.10 5.25
CA PRO A 229 3.57 -13.49 5.70
C PRO A 229 4.94 -14.13 5.94
N LEU A 230 6.04 -13.58 5.41
CA LEU A 230 7.40 -14.09 5.63
C LEU A 230 8.12 -13.38 6.78
N ILE A 231 7.94 -12.06 6.90
CA ILE A 231 8.66 -11.27 7.91
C ILE A 231 8.07 -11.42 9.32
N ARG A 232 6.76 -11.64 9.45
CA ARG A 232 6.09 -11.80 10.76
C ARG A 232 6.50 -13.09 11.49
N PRO A 233 6.54 -14.27 10.83
CA PRO A 233 7.12 -15.47 11.42
C PRO A 233 8.58 -15.28 11.81
N PHE A 234 9.37 -14.62 10.95
CA PHE A 234 10.77 -14.28 11.26
C PHE A 234 10.88 -13.46 12.56
N MET A 235 10.09 -12.40 12.74
CA MET A 235 10.11 -11.62 13.99
C MET A 235 9.69 -12.44 15.22
N THR A 236 8.71 -13.34 15.04
CA THR A 236 8.22 -14.21 16.11
C THR A 236 9.29 -15.22 16.54
N GLU A 237 9.94 -15.86 15.58
CA GLU A 237 11.03 -16.81 15.83
C GLU A 237 12.27 -16.09 16.39
N ALA A 238 12.61 -14.90 15.89
CA ALA A 238 13.68 -14.07 16.45
C ALA A 238 13.44 -13.77 17.93
N THR A 239 12.21 -13.38 18.27
CA THR A 239 11.80 -13.14 19.67
C THR A 239 11.92 -14.39 20.53
N ALA A 240 11.48 -15.54 20.03
CA ALA A 240 11.56 -16.81 20.75
C ALA A 240 13.02 -17.28 20.96
N MET A 241 13.86 -17.21 19.93
CA MET A 241 15.27 -17.61 20.02
C MET A 241 16.05 -16.71 20.98
N VAL A 242 15.88 -15.39 20.86
CA VAL A 242 16.54 -14.45 21.77
C VAL A 242 16.04 -14.63 23.19
N GLY A 243 14.72 -14.74 23.40
CA GLY A 243 14.13 -14.93 24.71
C GLY A 243 14.62 -16.20 25.41
N THR A 244 14.73 -17.32 24.67
CA THR A 244 15.26 -18.58 25.23
C THR A 244 16.74 -18.49 25.59
N GLN A 245 17.58 -17.94 24.70
CA GLN A 245 19.01 -17.74 24.97
C GLN A 245 19.24 -16.80 26.16
N TRP A 246 18.47 -15.71 26.22
CA TRP A 246 18.54 -14.75 27.32
C TRP A 246 18.09 -15.37 28.65
N ALA A 247 16.94 -16.05 28.67
CA ALA A 247 16.42 -16.70 29.87
C ALA A 247 17.42 -17.73 30.43
N GLN A 248 18.09 -18.50 29.56
CA GLN A 248 19.16 -19.41 29.97
C GLN A 248 20.33 -18.65 30.62
N GLN A 249 20.79 -17.55 30.03
CA GLN A 249 21.86 -16.72 30.61
C GLN A 249 21.46 -16.14 31.97
N VAL A 250 20.24 -15.62 32.09
CA VAL A 250 19.76 -15.06 33.36
C VAL A 250 19.64 -16.14 34.42
N LEU A 251 19.10 -17.32 34.09
CA LEU A 251 18.94 -18.41 35.05
C LEU A 251 20.30 -18.96 35.53
N GLN A 252 21.29 -19.04 34.64
CA GLN A 252 22.66 -19.41 35.01
C GLN A 252 23.26 -18.38 35.98
N ASN A 253 23.09 -17.08 35.72
CA ASN A 253 23.56 -16.03 36.63
C ASN A 253 22.75 -15.95 37.94
N ALA A 254 21.47 -16.30 37.91
CA ALA A 254 20.61 -16.32 39.09
C ALA A 254 20.99 -17.46 40.05
N SER A 255 21.53 -18.56 39.53
CA SER A 255 22.04 -19.66 40.35
C SER A 255 23.19 -19.24 41.28
N THR A 256 23.98 -18.24 40.87
CA THR A 256 25.10 -17.70 41.66
C THR A 256 24.75 -16.42 42.40
N ASN A 257 23.68 -15.73 42.00
CA ASN A 257 23.22 -14.48 42.62
C ASN A 257 21.72 -14.50 42.97
N PRO A 258 21.34 -14.84 44.23
CA PRO A 258 19.95 -14.85 44.67
C PRO A 258 19.24 -13.49 44.64
N ALA A 259 19.98 -12.38 44.57
CA ALA A 259 19.38 -11.06 44.41
C ALA A 259 18.85 -10.86 42.98
N LEU A 260 19.52 -11.43 41.98
CA LEU A 260 19.09 -11.37 40.58
C LEU A 260 17.74 -12.05 40.38
N THR A 261 17.48 -13.18 41.05
CA THR A 261 16.18 -13.86 41.00
C THR A 261 15.07 -12.94 41.49
N ARG A 262 15.29 -12.21 42.58
CA ARG A 262 14.29 -11.29 43.15
C ARG A 262 14.03 -10.10 42.22
N SER A 263 15.08 -9.49 41.67
CA SER A 263 14.93 -8.40 40.69
C SER A 263 14.23 -8.87 39.42
N ALA A 264 14.58 -10.05 38.89
CA ALA A 264 13.98 -10.59 37.67
C ALA A 264 12.47 -10.89 37.84
N LEU A 265 12.04 -11.32 39.03
CA LEU A 265 10.62 -11.49 39.35
C LEU A 265 9.83 -10.17 39.37
N GLN A 266 10.49 -9.03 39.57
CA GLN A 266 9.86 -7.71 39.48
C GLN A 266 9.72 -7.21 38.04
N ALA A 267 10.43 -7.80 37.08
CA ALA A 267 10.37 -7.47 35.67
C ALA A 267 10.21 -8.75 34.80
N PRO A 268 9.10 -9.50 34.95
CA PRO A 268 8.90 -10.76 34.21
C PRO A 268 8.94 -10.57 32.68
N GLN A 269 8.51 -9.42 32.18
CA GLN A 269 8.57 -9.07 30.76
C GLN A 269 10.00 -8.95 30.21
N ALA A 270 10.98 -8.69 31.08
CA ALA A 270 12.41 -8.70 30.74
C ALA A 270 13.00 -10.12 30.70
N LEU A 271 12.25 -11.15 31.13
CA LEU A 271 12.63 -12.56 30.97
C LEU A 271 11.96 -13.18 29.76
N SER A 272 10.65 -12.94 29.59
CA SER A 272 9.85 -13.44 28.48
C SER A 272 8.76 -12.42 28.14
N PRO A 273 8.68 -11.92 26.89
CA PRO A 273 9.46 -12.32 25.71
C PRO A 273 10.89 -11.75 25.64
N ALA A 274 11.31 -10.92 26.62
CA ALA A 274 12.59 -10.19 26.67
C ALA A 274 12.78 -9.12 25.59
N ILE A 275 12.46 -9.44 24.34
CA ILE A 275 12.49 -8.53 23.20
C ILE A 275 11.15 -8.52 22.47
N GLY A 276 10.98 -7.53 21.62
CA GLY A 276 10.01 -7.57 20.54
C GLY A 276 10.21 -6.42 19.55
N PHE A 277 9.29 -6.35 18.60
CA PHE A 277 9.42 -5.53 17.41
C PHE A 277 8.30 -4.50 17.38
N SER A 278 8.67 -3.21 17.37
CA SER A 278 7.74 -2.13 17.07
C SER A 278 7.63 -1.96 15.56
N GLU A 279 6.41 -1.94 15.03
CA GLU A 279 6.13 -1.76 13.61
C GLU A 279 5.89 -0.28 13.28
N TYR A 280 6.62 0.24 12.29
CA TYR A 280 6.47 1.61 11.78
C TYR A 280 6.29 1.60 10.26
N ASN A 281 5.07 1.93 9.84
CA ASN A 281 4.78 2.19 8.45
C ASN A 281 5.06 3.67 8.13
N LEU A 282 6.04 3.94 7.27
CA LEU A 282 6.43 5.31 6.93
C LEU A 282 5.43 6.00 5.99
N ARG A 283 4.63 5.24 5.24
CA ARG A 283 3.58 5.78 4.36
C ARG A 283 2.43 4.77 4.26
N PRO A 284 1.45 4.85 5.18
CA PRO A 284 0.27 4.00 5.17
C PRO A 284 -0.57 4.18 3.92
N PHE A 285 -1.08 3.06 3.38
CA PHE A 285 -2.10 3.04 2.35
C PHE A 285 -3.49 3.10 3.01
N TYR A 286 -4.28 4.12 2.66
CA TYR A 286 -5.67 4.27 3.09
C TYR A 286 -6.57 4.28 1.86
N PRO A 287 -7.80 3.72 1.95
CA PRO A 287 -8.78 3.70 0.87
C PRO A 287 -9.33 5.09 0.51
#